data_AF-A0A3A5MLT5-F1
#
_entry.id   AF-A0A3A5MLT5-F1
#
_cell.length_a   1.000
_cell.length_b   1.000
_cell.length_c   1.000
_cell.angle_alpha   90.00
_cell.angle_beta   90.00
_cell.angle_gamma   90.00
#
_symmetry.space_group_name_H-M   'P 1'
#
loop_
_entity.id
_entity.type
_entity.pdbx_description
1 polymer ?
#
loop_
_entity_poly.entity_id
_entity_poly.type
_entity_poly.pdbx_seq_one_letter_code
_entity_poly.pdbx_strand_id
1 'polypeptide(L)'
;MMTKKEIGHLLLLASGLDRFVIVNDVTTDAWLRALQDVDVNLEQAKQACVNHYTGPDAGRQFTVAHVVALVTVDNRSNLNAIEADVRSAKARGLIEKSWPSRNLLPPDIRDALFTLREFERRAATDRLALDEGDGVPADVGTVGRSL
;
A
#
# COMPACT_ATOMS: atom_id res chain seq x y z
N MET A 1 10.62 9.60 13.51
CA MET A 1 11.83 8.92 13.02
C MET A 1 12.32 7.88 14.03
N MET A 2 12.60 6.66 13.56
CA MET A 2 13.12 5.56 14.39
C MET A 2 14.65 5.54 14.44
N THR A 3 15.18 5.15 15.60
CA THR A 3 16.62 4.93 15.84
C THR A 3 17.04 3.52 15.38
N LYS A 4 18.35 3.33 15.14
CA LYS A 4 18.94 2.01 14.81
C LYS A 4 18.57 0.93 15.84
N LYS A 5 18.55 1.28 17.13
CA LYS A 5 18.18 0.38 18.22
C LYS A 5 16.72 -0.07 18.11
N GLU A 6 15.81 0.84 17.82
CA GLU A 6 14.39 0.54 17.66
C GLU A 6 14.13 -0.36 16.43
N ILE A 7 14.87 -0.15 15.35
CA ILE A 7 14.82 -1.05 14.17
C ILE A 7 15.33 -2.44 14.52
N GLY A 8 16.44 -2.54 15.26
CA GLY A 8 16.94 -3.83 15.75
C GLY A 8 15.90 -4.57 16.61
N HIS A 9 15.19 -3.85 17.49
CA HIS A 9 14.09 -4.42 18.27
C HIS A 9 12.93 -4.90 17.39
N LEU A 10 12.54 -4.12 16.38
CA LEU A 10 11.49 -4.51 15.43
C LEU A 10 11.87 -5.78 14.66
N LEU A 11 13.09 -5.84 14.13
CA LEU A 11 13.60 -6.99 13.38
C LEU A 11 13.68 -8.24 14.28
N LEU A 12 14.08 -8.08 15.54
CA LEU A 12 14.07 -9.18 16.51
C LEU A 12 12.66 -9.73 16.72
N LEU A 13 11.67 -8.86 16.93
CA LEU A 13 10.27 -9.28 17.06
C LEU A 13 9.79 -10.01 15.80
N ALA A 14 10.06 -9.46 14.62
CA ALA A 14 9.68 -10.07 13.35
C ALA A 14 10.38 -11.41 13.12
N SER A 15 11.64 -11.57 13.54
CA SER A 15 12.39 -12.83 13.43
C SER A 15 11.81 -13.98 14.26
N GLY A 16 11.08 -13.66 15.33
CA GLY A 16 10.33 -14.64 16.11
C GLY A 16 9.12 -15.21 15.36
N LEU A 17 8.64 -14.52 14.33
CA LEU A 17 7.47 -14.89 13.52
C LEU A 17 7.88 -15.37 12.11
N ASP A 18 9.05 -14.93 11.62
CA ASP A 18 9.58 -15.27 10.31
C ASP A 18 11.09 -15.54 10.37
N ARG A 19 11.45 -16.81 10.13
CA ARG A 19 12.83 -17.28 10.10
C ARG A 19 13.71 -16.62 9.02
N PHE A 20 13.10 -15.97 8.03
CA PHE A 20 13.82 -15.29 6.95
C PHE A 20 14.19 -13.84 7.32
N VAL A 21 13.69 -13.31 8.44
CA VAL A 21 14.12 -12.02 8.97
C VAL A 21 15.42 -12.22 9.75
N ILE A 22 16.53 -11.80 9.14
CA ILE A 22 17.86 -11.89 9.75
C ILE A 22 18.18 -10.60 10.47
N VAL A 23 18.39 -10.69 11.79
CA VAL A 23 18.84 -9.58 12.63
C VAL A 23 20.35 -9.50 12.59
N ASN A 24 20.88 -8.63 11.73
CA ASN A 24 22.30 -8.29 11.69
C ASN A 24 22.47 -6.78 11.43
N ASP A 25 23.70 -6.28 11.57
CA ASP A 25 23.98 -4.85 11.38
C ASP A 25 23.64 -4.36 9.97
N VAL A 26 23.92 -5.16 8.95
CA VAL A 26 23.68 -4.81 7.53
C VAL A 26 22.18 -4.63 7.27
N THR A 27 21.35 -5.58 7.70
CA THR A 27 19.88 -5.51 7.56
C THR A 27 19.33 -4.33 8.37
N THR A 28 19.83 -4.11 9.58
CA THR A 28 19.39 -3.01 10.45
C THR A 28 19.72 -1.66 9.83
N ASP A 29 20.92 -1.50 9.26
CA ASP A 29 21.34 -0.27 8.58
C ASP A 29 20.58 -0.04 7.26
N ALA A 30 20.27 -1.10 6.52
CA ALA A 30 19.44 -1.00 5.32
C ALA A 30 18.01 -0.52 5.65
N TRP A 31 17.41 -1.05 6.71
CA TRP A 31 16.10 -0.62 7.19
C TRP A 31 16.14 0.81 7.73
N LEU A 32 17.20 1.18 8.44
CA LEU A 32 17.38 2.55 8.92
C LEU A 32 17.41 3.55 7.77
N ARG A 33 18.17 3.26 6.71
CA ARG A 33 18.19 4.12 5.51
C ARG A 33 16.84 4.18 4.82
N ALA A 34 16.14 3.06 4.69
CA ALA A 34 14.83 3.01 4.04
C ALA A 34 13.73 3.75 4.82
N LEU A 35 13.85 3.83 6.14
CA LEU A 35 12.87 4.48 7.01
C LEU A 35 13.30 5.89 7.47
N GLN A 36 14.50 6.37 7.11
CA GLN A 36 15.02 7.65 7.62
C GLN A 36 14.10 8.83 7.24
N ASP A 37 13.54 8.79 6.02
CA ASP A 37 12.72 9.85 5.44
C ASP A 37 11.22 9.58 5.64
N VAL A 38 10.88 8.52 6.39
CA VAL A 38 9.50 8.14 6.69
C VAL A 38 9.22 8.51 8.14
N ASP A 39 8.19 9.32 8.37
CA ASP A 39 7.75 9.64 9.73
C ASP A 39 6.98 8.47 10.33
N VAL A 40 7.73 7.45 10.75
CA VAL A 40 7.24 6.28 11.47
C VAL A 40 7.88 6.22 12.84
N ASN A 41 7.08 5.85 13.84
CA ASN A 41 7.56 5.49 15.16
C ASN A 41 7.55 3.97 15.37
N LEU A 42 8.19 3.51 16.44
CA LEU A 42 8.32 2.07 16.74
C LEU A 42 6.95 1.38 16.90
N GLU A 43 5.96 2.03 17.50
CA GLU A 43 4.64 1.43 17.74
C GLU A 43 3.87 1.22 16.42
N GLN A 44 3.93 2.19 15.51
CA GLN A 44 3.36 2.03 14.16
C GLN A 44 4.06 0.91 13.40
N ALA A 45 5.39 0.81 13.48
CA ALA A 45 6.13 -0.25 12.82
C ALA A 45 5.81 -1.64 13.40
N LYS A 46 5.60 -1.75 14.72
CA LYS A 46 5.09 -2.98 15.37
C LYS A 46 3.69 -3.32 14.88
N GLN A 47 2.80 -2.33 14.77
CA GLN A 47 1.46 -2.55 14.25
C GLN A 47 1.50 -3.08 12.82
N ALA A 48 2.42 -2.59 11.97
CA ALA A 48 2.60 -3.09 10.61
C ALA A 48 3.05 -4.56 10.61
N CYS A 49 3.96 -4.92 11.52
CA CYS A 49 4.39 -6.30 11.73
C CYS A 49 3.23 -7.20 12.16
N VAL A 50 2.42 -6.78 13.13
CA VAL A 50 1.24 -7.54 13.58
C VAL A 50 0.25 -7.70 12.44
N ASN A 51 -0.12 -6.60 11.78
CA ASN A 51 -1.09 -6.62 10.67
C ASN A 51 -0.67 -7.55 9.53
N HIS A 52 0.64 -7.60 9.23
CA HIS A 52 1.17 -8.52 8.23
C HIS A 52 0.89 -9.99 8.61
N TYR A 53 1.26 -10.40 9.82
CA TYR A 53 1.11 -11.80 10.26
C TYR A 53 -0.30 -12.19 10.70
N THR A 54 -1.19 -11.23 10.90
CA THR A 54 -2.63 -11.50 11.11
C THR A 54 -3.46 -11.33 9.82
N GLY A 55 -2.84 -10.82 8.76
CA GLY A 55 -3.50 -10.46 7.51
C GLY A 55 -3.54 -11.60 6.48
N PRO A 56 -4.08 -11.32 5.29
CA PRO A 56 -4.18 -12.31 4.20
C PRO A 56 -2.82 -12.79 3.68
N ASP A 57 -1.74 -12.03 3.93
CA ASP A 57 -0.37 -12.33 3.49
C ASP A 57 0.52 -12.92 4.60
N ALA A 58 -0.05 -13.42 5.70
CA ALA A 58 0.67 -13.89 6.90
C ALA A 58 1.76 -14.96 6.67
N GLY A 59 1.80 -15.62 5.51
CA GLY A 59 2.84 -16.59 5.14
C GLY A 59 4.01 -16.00 4.33
N ARG A 60 3.98 -14.70 4.00
CA ARG A 60 5.02 -14.04 3.21
C ARG A 60 6.07 -13.41 4.11
N GLN A 61 7.25 -13.18 3.54
CA GLN A 61 8.35 -12.54 4.25
C GLN A 61 7.99 -11.11 4.66
N PHE A 62 8.25 -10.76 5.92
CA PHE A 62 8.07 -9.39 6.38
C PHE A 62 9.23 -8.51 5.92
N THR A 63 8.89 -7.47 5.18
CA THR A 63 9.83 -6.48 4.63
C THR A 63 9.50 -5.05 5.08
N VAL A 64 10.48 -4.15 4.93
CA VAL A 64 10.33 -2.72 5.24
C VAL A 64 9.17 -2.07 4.48
N ALA A 65 8.82 -2.60 3.30
CA ALA A 65 7.70 -2.10 2.50
C ALA A 65 6.37 -2.16 3.25
N HIS A 66 6.15 -3.15 4.12
CA HIS A 66 4.92 -3.24 4.92
C HIS A 66 4.83 -2.13 5.97
N VAL A 67 5.97 -1.74 6.56
CA VAL A 67 6.03 -0.62 7.50
C VAL A 67 5.72 0.69 6.78
N VAL A 68 6.35 0.92 5.62
CA VAL A 68 6.08 2.10 4.79
C VAL A 68 4.63 2.11 4.31
N ALA A 69 4.10 0.97 3.87
CA ALA A 69 2.72 0.84 3.43
C ALA A 69 1.74 1.23 4.54
N LEU A 70 1.95 0.78 5.78
CA LEU A 70 1.10 1.17 6.91
C LEU A 70 1.10 2.69 7.10
N VAL A 71 2.26 3.34 7.07
CA VAL A 71 2.36 4.81 7.21
C VAL A 71 1.71 5.52 6.04
N THR A 72 1.84 5.02 4.80
CA THR A 72 1.14 5.61 3.66
C THR A 72 -0.37 5.44 3.77
N VAL A 73 -0.85 4.35 4.38
CA VAL A 73 -2.27 4.10 4.66
C VAL A 73 -2.76 4.95 5.83
N ASP A 74 -1.97 5.13 6.89
CA ASP A 74 -2.26 6.04 8.00
C ASP A 74 -2.26 7.51 7.53
N ASN A 75 -1.38 7.86 6.59
CA ASN A 75 -1.39 9.15 5.88
C ASN A 75 -2.55 9.30 4.87
N ARG A 76 -3.35 8.24 4.62
CA ARG A 76 -4.69 8.40 4.00
C ARG A 76 -5.73 8.99 4.98
N SER A 77 -5.29 9.48 6.14
CA SER A 77 -6.04 10.43 6.98
C SER A 77 -6.09 11.86 6.42
N ASN A 78 -5.53 12.12 5.23
CA ASN A 78 -5.85 13.34 4.48
C ASN A 78 -7.32 13.29 4.05
N LEU A 79 -8.12 14.28 4.45
CA LEU A 79 -9.54 14.43 4.09
C LEU A 79 -9.79 14.21 2.58
N ASN A 80 -8.85 14.64 1.73
CA ASN A 80 -8.94 14.46 0.27
C ASN A 80 -8.85 12.99 -0.16
N ALA A 81 -8.04 12.18 0.53
CA ALA A 81 -7.92 10.74 0.27
C ALA A 81 -9.16 9.99 0.75
N ILE A 82 -9.70 10.35 1.92
CA ILE A 82 -10.96 9.82 2.42
C ILE A 82 -12.11 10.15 1.45
N GLU A 83 -12.19 11.39 0.98
CA GLU A 83 -13.18 11.79 -0.02
C GLU A 83 -13.04 11.04 -1.35
N ALA A 84 -11.81 10.81 -1.80
CA ALA A 84 -11.56 10.03 -3.02
C ALA A 84 -12.00 8.57 -2.86
N ASP A 85 -11.70 7.94 -1.72
CA ASP A 85 -12.11 6.58 -1.41
C ASP A 85 -13.63 6.47 -1.29
N VAL A 86 -14.29 7.38 -0.57
CA VAL A 86 -15.76 7.40 -0.45
C VAL A 86 -16.42 7.64 -1.81
N ARG A 87 -15.90 8.53 -2.64
CA ARG A 87 -16.40 8.76 -4.01
C ARG A 87 -16.27 7.50 -4.86
N SER A 88 -15.11 6.83 -4.76
CA SER A 88 -14.81 5.59 -5.47
C SER A 88 -15.72 4.44 -5.03
N ALA A 89 -16.00 4.34 -3.73
CA ALA A 89 -16.92 3.34 -3.16
C ALA A 89 -18.36 3.57 -3.62
N LYS A 90 -18.83 4.83 -3.59
CA LYS A 90 -20.17 5.21 -4.07
C LYS A 90 -20.36 4.91 -5.55
N ALA A 91 -19.37 5.24 -6.38
CA ALA A 91 -19.42 4.98 -7.82
C ALA A 91 -19.54 3.49 -8.15
N ARG A 92 -18.97 2.63 -7.30
CA ARG A 92 -18.97 1.17 -7.45
C ARG A 92 -20.11 0.48 -6.69
N GLY A 93 -21.00 1.24 -6.05
CA GLY A 93 -22.16 0.71 -5.33
C GLY A 93 -21.82 -0.06 -4.05
N LEU A 94 -20.62 0.13 -3.49
CA LEU A 94 -20.17 -0.56 -2.28
C LEU A 94 -20.74 0.05 -0.99
N ILE A 95 -21.22 1.30 -1.06
CA ILE A 95 -21.85 2.03 0.04
C ILE A 95 -23.04 2.84 -0.47
N GLU A 96 -23.93 3.22 0.44
CA GLU A 96 -25.06 4.08 0.12
C GLU A 96 -24.62 5.49 -0.32
N LYS A 97 -25.40 6.11 -1.20
CA LYS A 97 -25.15 7.49 -1.67
C LYS A 97 -25.20 8.51 -0.53
N SER A 98 -25.98 8.22 0.51
CA SER A 98 -26.17 9.00 1.75
C SER A 98 -24.91 9.06 2.63
N TRP A 99 -23.94 8.16 2.42
CA TRP A 99 -22.74 8.09 3.27
C TRP A 99 -21.94 9.42 3.26
N PRO A 100 -21.48 9.94 4.41
CA PRO A 100 -20.77 11.22 4.44
C PRO A 100 -19.41 11.14 3.71
N SER A 101 -19.10 12.13 2.87
CA SER A 101 -17.89 12.14 2.02
C SER A 101 -16.58 12.11 2.79
N ARG A 102 -16.57 12.61 4.04
CA ARG A 102 -15.38 12.74 4.90
C ARG A 102 -15.32 11.70 6.01
N ASN A 103 -16.24 10.74 5.99
CA ASN A 103 -16.23 9.68 6.98
C ASN A 103 -15.42 8.50 6.46
N LEU A 104 -14.59 7.93 7.32
CA LEU A 104 -13.78 6.77 6.99
C LEU A 104 -14.70 5.61 6.57
N LEU A 105 -14.26 4.90 5.53
CA LEU A 105 -14.96 3.70 5.08
C LEU A 105 -14.79 2.57 6.09
N PRO A 106 -15.81 1.73 6.28
CA PRO A 106 -15.69 0.48 7.03
C PRO A 106 -14.52 -0.38 6.50
N PRO A 107 -13.82 -1.14 7.37
CA PRO A 107 -12.66 -1.95 6.96
C PRO A 107 -12.95 -2.90 5.80
N ASP A 108 -14.07 -3.61 5.85
CA ASP A 108 -14.57 -4.52 4.82
C ASP A 108 -14.77 -3.85 3.46
N ILE A 109 -15.27 -2.61 3.44
CA ILE A 109 -15.44 -1.82 2.21
C ILE A 109 -14.09 -1.35 1.66
N ARG A 110 -13.15 -0.97 2.53
CA ARG A 110 -11.79 -0.59 2.10
C ARG A 110 -11.07 -1.76 1.45
N ASP A 111 -11.21 -2.95 2.01
CA ASP A 111 -10.61 -4.17 1.47
C ASP A 111 -11.24 -4.56 0.12
N ALA A 112 -12.58 -4.41 -0.02
CA ALA A 112 -13.26 -4.60 -1.29
C ALA A 112 -12.79 -3.59 -2.36
N LEU A 113 -12.65 -2.32 -1.99
CA LEU A 113 -12.11 -1.27 -2.86
C LEU A 113 -10.67 -1.55 -3.29
N PHE A 114 -9.83 -2.01 -2.36
CA PHE A 114 -8.45 -2.36 -2.64
C PHE A 114 -8.37 -3.53 -3.62
N THR A 115 -9.15 -4.59 -3.38
CA THR A 115 -9.23 -5.75 -4.27
C THR A 115 -9.65 -5.36 -5.68
N LEU A 116 -10.66 -4.49 -5.81
CA LEU A 116 -11.12 -3.97 -7.10
C LEU A 116 -10.05 -3.14 -7.82
N ARG A 117 -9.35 -2.25 -7.10
CA ARG A 117 -8.24 -1.46 -7.66
C ARG A 117 -7.09 -2.34 -8.14
N GLU A 118 -6.75 -3.38 -7.38
CA GLU A 118 -5.70 -4.32 -7.75
C GLU A 118 -6.09 -5.15 -8.98
N PHE A 119 -7.36 -5.55 -9.07
CA PHE A 119 -7.89 -6.22 -10.26
C PHE A 119 -7.84 -5.31 -11.50
N GLU A 120 -8.29 -4.06 -11.37
CA GLU A 120 -8.24 -3.05 -12.44
C GLU A 120 -6.79 -2.77 -12.89
N ARG A 121 -5.85 -2.67 -11.93
CA ARG A 121 -4.42 -2.45 -12.22
C ARG A 121 -3.80 -3.63 -12.96
N ARG A 122 -4.08 -4.86 -12.54
CA ARG A 122 -3.61 -6.07 -13.25
C ARG A 122 -4.20 -6.14 -14.65
N ALA A 123 -5.50 -5.95 -14.80
CA ALA A 123 -6.16 -5.95 -16.11
C ALA A 123 -5.62 -4.84 -17.06
N ALA A 124 -5.27 -3.67 -16.53
CA ALA A 124 -4.63 -2.61 -17.30
C ALA A 124 -3.19 -2.96 -17.73
N THR A 125 -2.44 -3.65 -16.86
CA THR A 125 -1.08 -4.10 -17.14
C THR A 125 -1.09 -5.22 -18.21
N ASP A 126 -2.05 -6.13 -18.11
CA ASP A 126 -2.24 -7.22 -19.08
C ASP A 126 -2.66 -6.70 -20.47
N ARG A 127 -3.48 -5.64 -20.53
CA ARG A 127 -3.80 -4.97 -21.81
C ARG A 127 -2.61 -4.24 -22.42
N LEU A 128 -1.81 -3.56 -21.61
CA LEU A 128 -0.61 -2.87 -22.09
C LEU A 128 0.42 -3.87 -22.63
N ALA A 129 0.58 -5.02 -21.96
CA ALA A 129 1.45 -6.11 -22.42
C ALA A 129 0.97 -6.76 -23.73
N LEU A 130 -0.34 -6.70 -24.03
CA LEU A 130 -0.90 -7.14 -25.31
C LEU A 130 -0.70 -6.11 -26.44
N ASP A 131 -0.69 -4.81 -26.12
CA ASP A 131 -0.44 -3.73 -27.09
C ASP A 131 1.05 -3.61 -27.49
N GLU A 132 1.98 -4.07 -26.65
CA GLU A 132 3.42 -4.09 -26.96
C GLU A 132 3.87 -5.32 -27.78
N GLY A 133 2.94 -6.21 -28.14
CA GLY A 133 3.18 -7.37 -29.00
C GLY A 133 3.10 -7.05 -30.49
N ASP A 134 4.26 -7.07 -31.16
CA ASP A 134 4.47 -7.00 -32.62
C ASP A 134 3.84 -5.80 -33.37
N GLY A 135 4.58 -4.68 -33.35
CA GLY A 135 4.90 -3.98 -34.60
C GLY A 135 3.85 -3.06 -35.23
N VAL A 136 2.82 -2.64 -34.49
CA VAL A 136 1.89 -1.60 -34.98
C VAL A 136 2.00 -0.36 -34.09
N PRO A 137 2.33 0.83 -34.63
CA PRO A 137 2.30 2.06 -33.84
C PRO A 137 0.90 2.25 -33.26
N ALA A 138 0.81 2.44 -31.95
CA ALA A 138 -0.44 2.83 -31.30
C ALA A 138 -1.00 4.08 -31.98
N ASP A 139 -2.14 3.94 -32.65
CA ASP A 139 -2.89 5.05 -33.24
C ASP A 139 -3.47 5.91 -32.11
N VAL A 140 -2.62 6.79 -31.58
CA VAL A 140 -3.05 7.88 -30.71
C VAL A 140 -3.77 8.91 -31.58
N GLY A 141 -5.06 8.63 -31.81
CA GLY A 141 -5.95 9.43 -32.64
C GLY A 141 -5.71 10.93 -32.48
N THR A 142 -5.53 11.59 -33.62
CA THR A 142 -5.21 13.02 -33.76
C THR A 142 -5.98 13.89 -32.77
N VAL A 143 -5.27 14.46 -31.79
CA VAL A 143 -5.84 15.46 -30.88
C VAL A 143 -6.12 16.71 -31.72
N GLY A 144 -7.38 16.86 -32.12
CA GLY A 144 -7.86 18.02 -32.85
C GLY A 144 -7.60 19.29 -32.04
N ARG A 145 -6.65 20.09 -32.51
CA ARG A 145 -6.58 21.52 -32.19
C ARG A 145 -7.73 22.19 -32.95
N SER A 146 -8.86 22.36 -32.28
CA SER A 146 -9.86 23.34 -32.72
C SER A 146 -9.48 24.68 -32.11
N LEU A 147 -9.00 25.60 -32.97
CA LEU A 147 -8.97 27.03 -32.71
C LEU A 147 -10.39 27.60 -32.80
#